data_AF-A0A348UJ48-F1
#
_entry.id   AF-A0A348UJ48-F1
#
_cell.length_a   1.000
_cell.length_b   1.000
_cell.length_c   1.000
_cell.angle_alpha   90.00
_cell.angle_beta   90.00
_cell.angle_gamma   90.00
#
_symmetry.space_group_name_H-M   'P 1'
#
loop_
_entity.id
_entity.type
_entity.pdbx_description
1 polymer ?
#
loop_
_entity_poly.entity_id
_entity_poly.type
_entity_poly.pdbx_seq_one_letter_code
_entity_poly.pdbx_strand_id
1 'polypeptide(L)' 'MPDRRRRVFGIDPGSRATGFGIVDDTDRGLVYVASGCVRPRGATFIER' A
#
# COMPACT_ATOMS: atom_id res chain seq x y z
N MET A 1 -23.18 10.29 13.41
CA MET A 1 -21.71 10.20 13.32
C MET A 1 -21.37 10.27 11.84
N PRO A 2 -20.44 11.14 11.39
CA PRO A 2 -20.03 11.13 9.98
C PRO A 2 -19.49 9.74 9.61
N ASP A 3 -19.74 9.31 8.37
CA ASP A 3 -19.20 8.06 7.82
C ASP A 3 -17.69 8.00 8.08
N ARG A 4 -17.27 7.05 8.92
CA ARG A 4 -15.87 6.96 9.34
C ARG A 4 -15.11 6.13 8.32
N ARG A 5 -14.62 6.81 7.29
CA ARG A 5 -13.74 6.21 6.29
C ARG A 5 -12.30 6.17 6.77
N ARG A 6 -11.73 4.98 6.94
CA ARG A 6 -10.30 4.77 7.24
C ARG A 6 -9.59 4.27 6.00
N ARG A 7 -8.44 4.84 5.66
CA ARG A 7 -7.61 4.33 4.57
C ARG A 7 -6.52 3.42 5.12
N VAL A 8 -6.48 2.18 4.65
CA VAL A 8 -5.47 1.19 5.01
C VAL A 8 -4.51 1.03 3.85
N PHE A 9 -3.21 1.11 4.15
CA PHE A 9 -2.13 0.91 3.18
C PHE A 9 -1.32 -0.31 3.58
N GLY A 10 -1.54 -1.43 2.87
CA GLY A 10 -0.77 -2.65 3.03
C GLY A 10 0.47 -2.64 2.15
N ILE A 11 1.59 -3.11 2.70
CA ILE A 11 2.88 -3.23 2.02
C ILE A 11 3.34 -4.68 2.10
N ASP A 12 3.86 -5.21 0.99
CA ASP A 12 4.56 -6.49 0.90
C ASP A 12 6.01 -6.24 0.43
N PRO A 13 6.98 -6.07 1.35
CA PRO A 13 8.34 -5.73 1.00
C PRO A 13 9.08 -6.88 0.31
N GLY A 14 9.80 -6.56 -0.78
CA GLY A 14 10.69 -7.51 -1.45
C GLY A 14 11.92 -6.83 -2.03
N SER A 15 13.02 -7.59 -2.12
CA SER A 15 14.35 -7.05 -2.50
C SER A 15 14.39 -6.42 -3.89
N ARG A 16 13.61 -6.95 -4.84
CA ARG A 16 13.54 -6.48 -6.23
C ARG A 16 12.26 -5.71 -6.54
N ALA A 17 11.26 -5.81 -5.67
CA ALA A 17 9.94 -5.26 -5.89
C ALA A 17 9.16 -5.27 -4.56
N THR A 18 8.46 -4.19 -4.27
CA THR A 18 7.57 -4.07 -3.10
C THR A 18 6.13 -3.98 -3.58
N GLY A 19 5.30 -4.96 -3.22
CA GLY A 19 3.86 -4.93 -3.46
C GLY A 19 3.16 -3.93 -2.55
N PHE A 20 2.05 -3.36 -3.00
CA PHE A 20 1.18 -2.55 -2.17
C PHE A 20 -0.30 -2.72 -2.53
N GLY A 21 -1.15 -2.49 -1.53
CA GLY A 21 -2.60 -2.46 -1.69
C GLY A 21 -3.20 -1.36 -0.82
N ILE A 22 -4.20 -0.66 -1.34
CA ILE A 22 -4.96 0.38 -0.64
C ILE A 22 -6.42 -0.02 -0.64
N VAL A 23 -7.02 -0.03 0.55
CA VAL A 23 -8.46 -0.19 0.75
C VAL A 23 -8.97 0.92 1.64
N ASP A 24 -10.21 1.31 1.44
CA ASP A 24 -10.94 2.08 2.43
C ASP A 24 -11.81 1.15 3.26
N ASP A 25 -11.62 1.18 4.57
CA ASP A 25 -12.49 0.57 5.56
C ASP A 25 -13.62 1.56 5.91
N THR A 26 -14.84 1.18 5.54
CA THR A 26 -16.07 1.96 5.70
C THR A 26 -17.05 1.18 6.59
N ASP A 27 -18.10 1.84 7.04
CA ASP A 27 -19.18 1.18 7.80
C ASP A 27 -19.90 0.08 6.99
N ARG A 28 -19.72 0.04 5.66
CA ARG A 28 -20.30 -0.95 4.74
C ARG A 28 -19.30 -2.02 4.31
N GLY A 29 -18.10 -2.03 4.88
CA GLY A 29 -17.02 -2.96 4.57
C GLY A 29 -15.88 -2.31 3.78
N LEU A 30 -15.06 -3.17 3.17
CA LEU A 30 -13.83 -2.76 2.48
C LEU A 30 -14.11 -2.38 1.02
N VAL A 31 -13.61 -1.22 0.61
CA VAL A 31 -13.66 -0.74 -0.78
C VAL A 31 -12.25 -0.76 -1.36
N TYR A 32 -12.07 -1.42 -2.50
CA TYR A 32 -10.81 -1.39 -3.25
C TYR A 32 -10.52 0.04 -3.74
N VAL A 33 -9.28 0.49 -3.55
CA VAL A 33 -8.83 1.80 -4.03
C VAL A 33 -7.78 1.63 -5.13
N ALA A 34 -6.69 0.94 -4.81
CA ALA A 34 -5.58 0.73 -5.73
C ALA A 34 -4.71 -0.42 -5.25
N SER A 35 -3.94 -0.99 -6.15
CA SER A 35 -2.87 -1.93 -5.84
C SER A 35 -1.77 -1.82 -6.89
N GLY A 36 -0.59 -2.29 -6.56
CA GLY A 36 0.52 -2.26 -7.49
C GLY A 36 1.80 -2.82 -6.92
N CYS A 37 2.88 -2.62 -7.65
CA CYS A 37 4.20 -3.06 -7.25
C CYS A 37 5.25 -2.01 -7.64
N VAL A 38 6.00 -1.53 -6.67
CA VAL A 38 7.10 -0.58 -6.88
C VAL A 38 8.37 -1.38 -7.12
N ARG A 39 9.01 -1.16 -8.28
CA ARG A 39 10.28 -1.80 -8.65
C ARG A 39 11.40 -0.77 -8.60
N PRO A 40 12.38 -0.90 -7.68
CA PRO A 40 13.55 -0.04 -7.69
C PRO A 40 14.29 -0.18 -9.02
N ARG A 41 14.61 0.93 -9.69
CA ARG A 41 15.45 0.94 -10.89
C ARG A 41 16.85 1.38 -10.48
N GLY A 42 17.81 0.45 -10.49
CA GLY A 42 19.23 0.73 -10.24
C GLY A 42 19.52 1.07 -8.78
N ALA A 43 20.50 0.39 -8.20
CA ALA A 43 20.85 0.56 -6.80
C ALA A 43 21.46 1.95 -6.55
N THR A 44 20.87 2.72 -5.65
CA THR A 44 21.67 3.34 -4.60
C THR A 44 21.36 2.58 -3.33
N PHE A 45 22.16 1.54 -3.08
CA PHE A 45 22.31 0.98 -1.75
C PHE A 45 22.57 2.16 -0.80
N ILE A 46 21.74 2.32 0.23
CA ILE A 46 22.04 3.25 1.32
C ILE A 46 23.16 2.59 2.13
N GLU A 47 24.29 3.29 2.23
CA GLU A 47 25.38 2.86 3.09
C GLU A 47 25.02 3.16 4.55
N ARG A 48 25.03 2.09 5.37
CA ARG A 48 24.97 1.97 6.84
C ARG A 48 24.45 3.17 7.62
#